data_AF-A0A7S0RIJ0-F1
#
_entry.id   AF-A0A7S0RIJ0-F1
#
_cell.length_a   1.000
_cell.length_b   1.000
_cell.length_c   1.000
_cell.angle_alpha   90.00
_cell.angle_beta   90.00
_cell.angle_gamma   90.00
#
_symmetry.space_group_name_H-M   'P 1'
#
loop_
_entity.id
_entity.type
_entity.pdbx_description
1 polymer ?
#
loop_
_entity_poly.entity_id
_entity_poly.type
_entity_poly.pdbx_seq_one_letter_code
_entity_poly.pdbx_strand_id
1 'polypeptide(L)'
;EGTGKGTELRYHFLNLLKRFENQVETPRALRRANPLMLDEAVAAYSPYLFNLAWENIDTPGYISEKVLNAFLAGCIPIYWGTDDVMQYFNPKAMIAVKQFPSWREAARHVADVYSNKTLQDEYLREAPMTPEGLRKLFWYHDFGPNQTLNQVAEEESR
;
A
#
# COMPACT_ATOMS: atom_id res chain seq x y z
N GLU A 1 12.03 0.16 -16.57
CA GLU A 1 12.41 -0.95 -15.67
C GLU A 1 11.15 -1.80 -15.46
N GLY A 2 11.14 -3.11 -15.78
CA GLY A 2 9.91 -3.91 -15.57
C GLY A 2 9.62 -5.11 -16.48
N THR A 3 10.61 -5.76 -17.08
CA THR A 3 10.39 -7.03 -17.81
C THR A 3 10.88 -8.20 -16.95
N GLY A 4 9.95 -8.93 -16.32
CA GLY A 4 10.28 -10.08 -15.47
C GLY A 4 9.11 -10.54 -14.60
N LYS A 5 9.28 -11.67 -13.90
CA LYS A 5 8.31 -12.12 -12.89
C LYS A 5 8.33 -11.13 -11.72
N GLY A 6 7.17 -10.75 -11.18
CA GLY A 6 7.07 -9.75 -10.11
C GLY A 6 7.90 -10.06 -8.87
N THR A 7 8.14 -11.35 -8.57
CA THR A 7 9.07 -11.77 -7.50
C THR A 7 10.51 -11.27 -7.72
N GLU A 8 11.03 -11.34 -8.95
CA GLU A 8 12.39 -10.86 -9.27
C GLU A 8 12.46 -9.34 -9.17
N LEU A 9 11.41 -8.67 -9.66
CA LEU A 9 11.28 -7.22 -9.61
C LEU A 9 11.23 -6.72 -8.15
N ARG A 10 10.52 -7.42 -7.27
CA ARG A 10 10.48 -7.17 -5.83
C ARG A 10 11.87 -7.19 -5.21
N TYR A 11 12.67 -8.22 -5.50
CA TYR A 11 14.04 -8.31 -4.98
C TYR A 11 14.96 -7.24 -5.56
N HIS A 12 14.81 -6.92 -6.85
CA HIS A 12 15.57 -5.83 -7.46
C HIS A 12 15.30 -4.49 -6.76
N PHE A 13 14.02 -4.19 -6.49
CA PHE A 13 13.63 -2.98 -5.77
C PHE A 13 14.09 -2.99 -4.30
N LEU A 14 13.98 -4.11 -3.60
CA LEU A 14 14.52 -4.26 -2.24
C LEU A 14 16.02 -3.98 -2.18
N ASN A 15 16.79 -4.49 -3.14
CA ASN A 15 18.22 -4.23 -3.22
C ASN A 15 18.53 -2.77 -3.54
N LEU A 16 17.64 -2.07 -4.24
CA LEU A 16 17.76 -0.64 -4.51
C LEU A 16 17.47 0.18 -3.25
N LEU A 17 16.40 -0.14 -2.50
CA LEU A 17 16.09 0.48 -1.21
C LEU A 17 17.25 0.36 -0.23
N LYS A 18 17.88 -0.82 -0.15
CA LYS A 18 19.05 -1.08 0.70
C LYS A 18 20.27 -0.20 0.40
N ARG A 19 20.31 0.49 -0.75
CA ARG A 19 21.38 1.44 -1.08
C ARG A 19 21.13 2.83 -0.50
N PHE A 20 19.88 3.14 -0.18
CA PHE A 20 19.47 4.41 0.42
C PHE A 20 19.25 4.27 1.91
N GLU A 21 18.72 3.13 2.37
CA GLU A 21 18.42 2.88 3.77
C GLU A 21 18.83 1.49 4.24
N ASN A 22 19.50 1.44 5.39
CA ASN A 22 20.03 0.19 5.95
C ASN A 22 19.01 -0.56 6.82
N GLN A 23 17.90 0.08 7.20
CA GLN A 23 16.83 -0.50 8.03
C GLN A 23 15.75 -1.20 7.20
N VAL A 24 16.18 -2.04 6.23
CA VAL A 24 15.26 -2.84 5.41
C VAL A 24 15.27 -4.28 5.89
N GLU A 25 14.23 -4.65 6.63
CA GLU A 25 14.02 -6.02 7.07
C GLU A 25 13.25 -6.81 6.01
N THR A 26 13.80 -7.98 5.66
CA THR A 26 13.03 -9.03 5.00
C THR A 26 12.71 -10.03 6.10
N PRO A 27 11.48 -10.07 6.63
CA PRO A 27 11.23 -10.86 7.82
C PRO A 27 11.40 -12.35 7.49
N ARG A 28 12.52 -12.94 7.92
CA ARG A 28 12.65 -14.41 8.01
C ARG A 28 11.58 -14.98 8.96
N ALA A 29 11.06 -14.14 9.86
CA ALA A 29 10.01 -14.44 10.83
C ALA A 29 8.61 -14.66 10.20
N LEU A 30 8.33 -14.09 9.01
CA LEU A 30 7.07 -14.34 8.28
C LEU A 30 6.97 -15.78 7.75
N ARG A 31 8.03 -16.59 7.84
CA ARG A 31 7.97 -18.00 7.44
C ARG A 31 7.08 -18.85 8.36
N ARG A 32 6.71 -18.32 9.53
CA ARG A 32 5.75 -18.95 10.48
C ARG A 32 4.34 -18.35 10.41
N ALA A 33 4.21 -17.10 9.97
CA ALA A 33 2.91 -16.51 9.69
C ALA A 33 2.43 -17.03 8.34
N ASN A 34 1.16 -17.41 8.23
CA ASN A 34 0.56 -17.65 6.93
C ASN A 34 0.20 -16.29 6.33
N PRO A 35 0.92 -15.77 5.31
CA PRO A 35 0.62 -14.46 4.74
C PRO A 35 -0.76 -14.37 4.07
N LEU A 36 -1.42 -15.52 3.86
CA LEU A 36 -2.81 -15.59 3.41
C LEU A 36 -3.82 -15.35 4.54
N MET A 37 -3.39 -15.44 5.81
CA MET A 37 -4.20 -15.08 6.97
C MET A 37 -4.01 -13.60 7.26
N LEU A 38 -5.07 -12.83 7.03
CA LEU A 38 -5.10 -11.37 7.15
C LEU A 38 -4.53 -10.89 8.49
N ASP A 39 -5.05 -11.42 9.60
CA ASP A 39 -4.68 -10.99 10.95
C ASP A 39 -3.20 -11.23 11.27
N GLU A 40 -2.64 -12.37 10.85
CA GLU A 40 -1.24 -12.69 11.06
C GLU A 40 -0.32 -11.78 10.24
N ALA A 41 -0.70 -11.50 8.99
CA ALA A 41 0.03 -10.57 8.13
C ALA A 41 0.03 -9.16 8.72
N VAL A 42 -1.15 -8.66 9.13
CA VAL A 42 -1.31 -7.34 9.74
C VAL A 42 -0.49 -7.22 11.03
N ALA A 43 -0.56 -8.23 11.92
CA ALA A 43 0.23 -8.25 13.14
C ALA A 43 1.75 -8.20 12.85
N ALA A 44 2.21 -8.95 11.85
CA ALA A 44 3.61 -8.99 11.47
C ALA A 44 4.10 -7.67 10.83
N TYR A 45 3.21 -6.90 10.18
CA TYR A 45 3.56 -5.63 9.54
C TYR A 45 3.48 -4.43 10.49
N SER A 46 2.65 -4.51 11.54
CA SER A 46 2.38 -3.40 12.47
C SER A 46 3.60 -2.70 13.10
N PRO A 47 4.77 -3.35 13.30
CA PRO A 47 5.95 -2.64 13.85
C PRO A 47 6.67 -1.75 12.82
N TYR A 48 6.33 -1.84 11.54
CA TYR A 48 7.06 -1.18 10.45
C TYR A 48 6.28 0.02 9.91
N LEU A 49 7.00 1.11 9.61
CA LEU A 49 6.41 2.30 8.97
C LEU A 49 5.98 2.02 7.52
N PHE A 50 6.71 1.16 6.81
CA PHE A 50 6.45 0.83 5.42
C PHE A 50 6.23 -0.68 5.25
N ASN A 51 5.37 -1.03 4.28
CA ASN A 51 5.23 -2.39 3.81
C ASN A 51 5.42 -2.45 2.28
N LEU A 52 6.21 -3.42 1.81
CA LEU A 52 6.41 -3.62 0.38
C LEU A 52 5.27 -4.45 -0.23
N ALA A 53 4.18 -3.77 -0.59
CA ALA A 53 2.99 -4.34 -1.20
C ALA A 53 3.18 -4.60 -2.71
N TRP A 54 4.10 -5.51 -3.04
CA TRP A 54 4.50 -5.80 -4.42
C TRP A 54 3.73 -6.98 -5.01
N GLU A 55 3.10 -6.80 -6.15
CA GLU A 55 2.39 -7.87 -6.84
C GLU A 55 3.30 -8.83 -7.62
N ASN A 56 2.82 -10.05 -7.79
CA ASN A 56 3.58 -11.06 -8.53
C ASN A 56 3.54 -10.83 -10.05
N ILE A 57 2.53 -10.10 -10.54
CA ILE A 57 2.35 -9.70 -11.94
C ILE A 57 1.74 -8.30 -11.99
N ASP A 58 2.09 -7.54 -13.04
CA ASP A 58 1.39 -6.31 -13.41
C ASP A 58 0.37 -6.67 -14.50
N THR A 59 -0.90 -6.77 -14.14
CA THR A 59 -1.98 -7.16 -15.04
C THR A 59 -3.23 -6.39 -14.66
N PRO A 60 -3.98 -5.80 -15.62
CA PRO A 60 -5.20 -5.06 -15.33
C PRO A 60 -6.15 -5.83 -14.40
N GLY A 61 -6.66 -5.16 -13.38
CA GLY A 61 -7.51 -5.72 -12.33
C GLY A 61 -6.83 -6.60 -11.29
N TYR A 62 -5.54 -6.96 -11.45
CA TYR A 62 -4.84 -7.82 -10.50
C TYR A 62 -4.32 -7.01 -9.31
N ILE A 63 -5.15 -6.91 -8.27
CA ILE A 63 -4.83 -6.31 -6.98
C ILE A 63 -5.12 -7.38 -5.92
N SER A 64 -4.13 -7.71 -5.09
CA SER A 64 -4.28 -8.71 -4.04
C SER A 64 -4.45 -8.09 -2.66
N GLU A 65 -4.55 -8.93 -1.63
CA GLU A 65 -4.62 -8.53 -0.23
C GLU A 65 -3.42 -7.70 0.24
N LYS A 66 -2.26 -7.77 -0.45
CA LYS A 66 -1.00 -7.17 0.02
C LYS A 66 -1.11 -5.68 0.36
N VAL A 67 -1.76 -4.90 -0.49
CA VAL A 67 -1.93 -3.45 -0.25
C VAL A 67 -2.91 -3.19 0.88
N LEU A 68 -3.98 -4.00 1.00
CA LEU A 68 -4.95 -3.89 2.08
C LEU A 68 -4.32 -4.25 3.44
N ASN A 69 -3.53 -5.33 3.50
CA ASN A 69 -2.84 -5.75 4.72
C ASN A 69 -1.85 -4.69 5.20
N ALA A 70 -1.17 -4.00 4.28
CA ALA A 70 -0.28 -2.88 4.62
C ALA A 70 -1.06 -1.74 5.28
N PHE A 71 -2.18 -1.32 4.71
CA PHE A 71 -3.02 -0.28 5.29
C PHE A 71 -3.60 -0.68 6.65
N LEU A 72 -4.11 -1.90 6.78
CA LEU A 72 -4.66 -2.41 8.04
C LEU A 72 -3.60 -2.52 9.16
N ALA A 73 -2.33 -2.69 8.79
CA ALA A 73 -1.22 -2.67 9.72
C ALA A 73 -0.77 -1.25 10.13
N GLY A 74 -1.36 -0.20 9.56
CA GLY A 74 -0.93 1.18 9.78
C GLY A 74 0.36 1.54 9.05
N CYS A 75 0.79 0.73 8.07
CA CYS A 75 1.96 1.03 7.25
C CYS A 75 1.60 1.96 6.09
N ILE A 76 2.58 2.70 5.60
CA ILE A 76 2.56 3.34 4.28
C ILE A 76 2.93 2.27 3.23
N PRO A 77 2.01 1.89 2.32
CA PRO A 77 2.32 0.87 1.33
C PRO A 77 3.28 1.39 0.27
N ILE A 78 4.30 0.60 -0.07
CA ILE A 78 5.14 0.78 -1.25
C ILE A 78 4.64 -0.21 -2.30
N TYR A 79 3.82 0.28 -3.23
CA TYR A 79 3.04 -0.58 -4.13
C TYR A 79 3.63 -0.65 -5.54
N TRP A 80 3.61 -1.87 -6.10
CA TRP A 80 3.88 -2.12 -7.52
C TRP A 80 2.93 -3.20 -8.03
N GLY A 81 2.30 -2.94 -9.19
CA GLY A 81 1.30 -3.81 -9.82
C GLY A 81 0.49 -3.00 -10.83
N THR A 82 -0.78 -3.36 -11.04
CA THR A 82 -1.68 -2.57 -11.91
C THR A 82 -1.93 -1.18 -11.37
N ASP A 83 -2.08 -0.20 -12.28
CA ASP A 83 -2.47 1.18 -11.94
C ASP A 83 -3.95 1.28 -11.51
N ASP A 84 -4.75 0.24 -11.76
CA ASP A 84 -6.14 0.16 -11.30
C ASP A 84 -6.26 0.23 -9.77
N VAL A 85 -5.17 -0.05 -9.04
CA VAL A 85 -5.11 0.10 -7.57
C VAL A 85 -5.57 1.48 -7.12
N MET A 86 -5.30 2.53 -7.91
CA MET A 86 -5.64 3.92 -7.59
C MET A 86 -7.14 4.21 -7.72
N GLN A 87 -7.91 3.31 -8.34
CA GLN A 87 -9.37 3.39 -8.33
C GLN A 87 -9.95 2.94 -6.99
N TYR A 88 -9.22 2.12 -6.23
CA TYR A 88 -9.68 1.53 -4.96
C TYR A 88 -9.01 2.16 -3.74
N PHE A 89 -7.71 2.42 -3.83
CA PHE A 89 -6.87 2.95 -2.77
C PHE A 89 -6.39 4.36 -3.09
N ASN A 90 -6.29 5.20 -2.06
CA ASN A 90 -5.91 6.60 -2.24
C ASN A 90 -4.41 6.70 -2.60
N PRO A 91 -4.05 7.24 -3.78
CA PRO A 91 -2.64 7.39 -4.17
C PRO A 91 -1.86 8.36 -3.27
N LYS A 92 -2.52 9.21 -2.47
CA LYS A 92 -1.87 10.06 -1.48
C LYS A 92 -1.50 9.33 -0.18
N ALA A 93 -2.10 8.15 0.07
CA ALA A 93 -1.83 7.33 1.25
C ALA A 93 -0.79 6.22 0.97
N MET A 94 -0.28 6.11 -0.27
CA MET A 94 0.68 5.07 -0.68
C MET A 94 1.76 5.61 -1.61
N ILE A 95 2.90 4.93 -1.63
CA ILE A 95 3.98 5.18 -2.58
C ILE A 95 3.80 4.23 -3.77
N ALA A 96 3.06 4.67 -4.79
CA ALA A 96 2.85 3.92 -6.02
C ALA A 96 4.09 4.02 -6.93
N VAL A 97 4.91 2.98 -6.96
CA VAL A 97 6.26 3.00 -7.59
C VAL A 97 6.21 3.33 -9.08
N LYS A 98 5.15 2.94 -9.80
CA LYS A 98 4.98 3.22 -11.24
C LYS A 98 4.70 4.70 -11.55
N GLN A 99 4.35 5.51 -10.54
CA GLN A 99 4.13 6.94 -10.70
C GLN A 99 5.42 7.76 -10.64
N PHE A 100 6.56 7.12 -10.37
CA PHE A 100 7.87 7.75 -10.37
C PHE A 100 8.58 7.58 -11.73
N PRO A 101 9.42 8.52 -12.15
CA PRO A 101 10.19 8.42 -13.40
C PRO A 101 11.12 7.20 -13.47
N SER A 102 11.56 6.69 -12.31
CA SER A 102 12.34 5.46 -12.21
C SER A 102 12.19 4.83 -10.82
N TRP A 103 12.56 3.56 -10.67
CA TRP A 103 12.56 2.92 -9.36
C TRP A 103 13.58 3.53 -8.41
N ARG A 104 14.67 4.11 -8.94
CA ARG A 104 15.65 4.84 -8.14
C ARG A 104 15.03 6.08 -7.51
N GLU A 105 14.23 6.80 -8.27
CA GLU A 105 13.50 7.97 -7.77
C GLU A 105 12.47 7.57 -6.70
N ALA A 106 11.73 6.49 -6.93
CA ALA A 106 10.81 5.95 -5.92
C ALA A 106 11.55 5.53 -4.64
N ALA A 107 12.67 4.81 -4.75
CA ALA A 107 13.45 4.37 -3.60
C ALA A 107 14.07 5.54 -2.83
N ARG A 108 14.51 6.59 -3.52
CA ARG A 108 14.97 7.84 -2.90
C ARG A 108 13.82 8.51 -2.14
N HIS A 109 12.65 8.63 -2.75
CA HIS A 109 11.47 9.21 -2.10
C HIS A 109 11.08 8.44 -0.83
N VAL A 110 11.14 7.10 -0.84
CA VAL A 110 10.92 6.28 0.37
C VAL A 110 11.88 6.67 1.49
N ALA A 111 13.17 6.88 1.21
CA ALA A 111 14.16 7.31 2.19
C ALA A 111 13.90 8.75 2.69
N ASP A 112 13.48 9.64 1.80
CA ASP A 112 13.09 11.01 2.17
C ASP A 112 11.88 11.00 3.13
N VAL A 113 10.86 10.18 2.86
CA VAL A 113 9.71 10.00 3.76
C VAL A 113 10.16 9.35 5.07
N TYR A 114 11.04 8.35 5.04
CA TYR A 114 11.54 7.71 6.27
C TYR A 114 12.29 8.68 7.19
N SER A 115 13.02 9.65 6.63
CA SER A 115 13.79 10.63 7.39
C SER A 115 13.00 11.89 7.78
N ASN A 116 11.83 12.12 7.18
CA ASN A 116 11.03 13.33 7.38
C ASN A 116 9.65 13.03 7.98
N LYS A 117 9.49 13.33 9.28
CA LYS A 117 8.23 13.12 10.00
C LYS A 117 7.03 13.86 9.40
N THR A 118 7.23 15.05 8.83
CA THR A 118 6.13 15.79 8.19
C THR A 118 5.60 15.03 6.97
N LEU A 119 6.50 14.48 6.13
CA LEU A 119 6.10 13.68 4.99
C LEU A 119 5.42 12.36 5.43
N GLN A 120 5.90 11.73 6.51
CA GLN A 120 5.23 10.55 7.08
C GLN A 120 3.80 10.88 7.47
N ASP A 121 3.62 11.97 8.21
CA ASP A 121 2.31 12.39 8.67
C ASP A 121 1.37 12.75 7.50
N GLU A 122 1.89 13.30 6.40
CA GLU A 122 1.10 13.55 5.18
C GLU A 122 0.51 12.25 4.63
N TYR A 123 1.30 11.18 4.52
CA TYR A 123 0.79 9.87 4.10
C TYR A 123 -0.17 9.24 5.12
N LEU A 124 0.17 9.32 6.42
CA LEU A 124 -0.58 8.64 7.49
C LEU A 124 -1.92 9.29 7.82
N ARG A 125 -2.12 10.57 7.47
CA ARG A 125 -3.41 11.28 7.66
C ARG A 125 -4.39 11.07 6.52
N GLU A 126 -3.92 10.63 5.37
CA GLU A 126 -4.76 10.40 4.20
C GLU A 126 -5.62 9.14 4.39
N ALA A 127 -6.87 9.18 3.91
CA ALA A 127 -7.73 8.01 3.94
C ALA A 127 -7.13 6.90 3.07
N PRO A 128 -7.10 5.63 3.50
CA PRO A 128 -6.44 4.55 2.75
C PRO A 128 -7.16 4.20 1.44
N MET A 129 -8.48 4.43 1.39
CA MET A 129 -9.33 4.10 0.25
C MET A 129 -9.91 5.34 -0.41
N THR A 130 -10.16 5.27 -1.71
CA THR A 130 -10.97 6.27 -2.39
C THR A 130 -12.45 6.07 -2.02
N PRO A 131 -13.30 7.11 -2.07
CA PRO A 131 -14.74 6.93 -1.88
C PRO A 131 -15.37 5.94 -2.86
N GLU A 132 -14.87 5.91 -4.10
CA GLU A 132 -15.30 4.94 -5.11
C GLU A 132 -14.86 3.51 -4.75
N GLY A 133 -13.63 3.34 -4.30
CA GLY A 133 -13.09 2.07 -3.82
C GLY A 133 -13.90 1.51 -2.66
N LEU A 134 -14.26 2.37 -1.71
CA LEU A 134 -15.11 2.01 -0.58
C LEU A 134 -16.47 1.51 -1.09
N ARG A 135 -17.14 2.25 -1.97
CA ARG A 135 -18.43 1.82 -2.55
C ARG A 135 -18.33 0.52 -3.33
N LYS A 136 -17.25 0.31 -4.11
CA LYS A 136 -17.07 -0.92 -4.92
C LYS A 136 -16.82 -2.15 -4.05
N LEU A 137 -15.93 -2.05 -3.06
CA LEU A 137 -15.50 -3.18 -2.24
C LEU A 137 -16.43 -3.45 -1.06
N PHE A 138 -17.06 -2.40 -0.54
CA PHE A 138 -17.90 -2.42 0.66
C PHE A 138 -19.34 -2.00 0.34
N TRP A 139 -19.82 -2.37 -0.85
CA TRP A 139 -21.16 -2.01 -1.37
C TRP A 139 -22.30 -2.33 -0.38
N TYR A 140 -22.13 -3.34 0.48
CA TYR A 140 -23.13 -3.72 1.47
C TYR A 140 -23.31 -2.68 2.60
N HIS A 141 -22.40 -1.72 2.75
CA HIS A 141 -22.59 -0.59 3.68
C HIS A 141 -23.75 0.32 3.27
N ASP A 142 -24.09 0.37 1.98
CA ASP A 142 -25.24 1.16 1.50
C ASP A 142 -26.59 0.50 1.84
N PHE A 143 -26.57 -0.82 2.12
CA PHE A 143 -27.77 -1.63 2.38
C PHE A 143 -27.83 -2.19 3.81
N GLY A 144 -26.81 -1.92 4.63
CA GLY A 144 -26.74 -2.37 6.02
C GLY A 144 -27.58 -1.51 6.96
N PRO A 145 -27.93 -2.02 8.17
CA PRO A 145 -28.72 -1.28 9.15
C PRO A 145 -28.02 -0.02 9.69
N ASN A 146 -26.71 0.12 9.47
CA ASN A 146 -25.90 1.30 9.83
C ASN A 146 -25.65 2.18 8.59
N GLN A 147 -26.67 2.91 8.14
CA GLN A 147 -26.62 3.81 6.97
C GLN A 147 -25.86 5.13 7.23
N THR A 148 -24.76 5.11 7.98
CA THR A 148 -24.07 6.35 8.41
C THR A 148 -23.09 6.93 7.38
N LEU A 149 -22.60 6.14 6.41
CA LEU A 149 -21.58 6.63 5.47
C LEU A 149 -22.13 7.53 4.35
N ASN A 150 -23.41 7.41 4.00
CA ASN A 150 -24.03 8.26 2.97
C ASN A 150 -24.30 9.70 3.45
N GLN A 151 -24.34 9.94 4.76
CA GLN A 151 -24.56 11.29 5.30
C GLN A 151 -23.30 12.16 5.28
N VAL A 152 -22.12 11.56 5.46
CA VAL A 152 -20.84 12.30 5.52
C VAL A 152 -20.40 12.78 4.14
N ALA A 153 -20.66 12.01 3.09
CA ALA A 153 -20.29 12.39 1.72
C ALA A 153 -21.15 13.52 1.13
N GLU A 154 -22.40 13.67 1.58
CA GLU A 154 -23.27 14.78 1.14
C GLU A 154 -22.92 16.11 1.84
N GLU A 155 -22.45 16.06 3.09
CA GLU A 155 -22.05 17.25 3.86
C GLU A 155 -20.73 17.87 3.39
N GLU A 156 -19.78 17.07 2.89
CA GLU A 156 -18.51 17.59 2.34
C GLU A 156 -18.64 18.18 0.92
N SER A 157 -19.82 18.05 0.29
CA SER A 157 -20.13 18.62 -1.03
C SER A 157 -20.98 19.91 -1.00
N ARG A 158 -21.30 20.41 0.20
CA ARG A 158 -22.01 21.67 0.43
C ARG A 158 -21.06 22.73 0.98
#